data_AF-A0A5C2S402-F1
#
_entry.id   AF-A0A5C2S402-F1
#
_cell.length_a   1.000
_cell.length_b   1.000
_cell.length_c   1.000
_cell.angle_alpha   90.00
_cell.angle_beta   90.00
_cell.angle_gamma   90.00
#
_symmetry.space_group_name_H-M   'P 1'
#
loop_
_entity.id
_entity.type
_entity.pdbx_description
1 polymer ?
#
loop_
_entity_poly.entity_id
_entity_poly.type
_entity_poly.pdbx_seq_one_letter_code
_entity_poly.pdbx_strand_id
1 'polypeptide(L)'
;MWLKSYLDFSADRPMWAYLADDLIASHVPKACRPSQPELRLNTFLQNWNPKVRNLPNELKGMVNVAKKYGLRLEGLAFSRNIMRSVPMWDHPHARRKELSRLCYQSKVTTCLRSNHRARTVGDFERLASTLDEPGHRPSAECECAGCMSLENNDVCEHPHECCTRARQMIATLPGKWNPTVRQPEDYEEATMGEIQAQLAESSFAPFDRRVTTYGDLGQAFRIFTGADPVSNTGISMEIDEDGSRLEVATDGSCTHNGEANARAGAGVFISDDNILNCSVRVPAYIDQSNQTGEAIATLTA
;
A
#
# COMPACT_ATOMS: atom_id res chain seq x y z
N MET A 1 -18.16 -14.74 5.68
CA MET A 1 -18.03 -14.37 4.25
C MET A 1 -16.69 -14.93 3.75
N TRP A 2 -16.69 -15.87 2.81
CA TRP A 2 -15.48 -16.63 2.41
C TRP A 2 -14.32 -15.74 1.95
N LEU A 3 -14.58 -14.75 1.08
CA LEU A 3 -13.53 -13.85 0.58
C LEU A 3 -12.89 -13.04 1.72
N LYS A 4 -13.69 -12.50 2.66
CA LYS A 4 -13.15 -11.76 3.82
C LYS A 4 -12.23 -12.64 4.66
N SER A 5 -12.63 -13.87 4.94
CA SER A 5 -11.82 -14.82 5.71
C SER A 5 -10.58 -15.32 4.94
N TYR A 6 -10.63 -15.37 3.60
CA TYR A 6 -9.47 -15.72 2.77
C TYR A 6 -8.39 -14.63 2.78
N LEU A 7 -8.82 -13.37 2.82
CA LEU A 7 -7.99 -12.18 2.86
C LEU A 7 -7.56 -11.78 4.28
N ASP A 8 -7.82 -12.63 5.27
CA ASP A 8 -7.22 -12.49 6.59
C ASP A 8 -5.77 -12.98 6.51
N PHE A 9 -4.81 -12.11 6.83
CA PHE A 9 -3.39 -12.45 6.87
C PHE A 9 -2.82 -12.37 8.30
N SER A 10 -3.69 -12.33 9.31
CA SER A 10 -3.31 -12.37 10.71
C SER A 10 -2.98 -13.79 11.18
N ALA A 11 -2.66 -13.93 12.47
CA ALA A 11 -2.48 -15.23 13.12
C ALA A 11 -3.75 -16.10 13.11
N ASP A 12 -4.93 -15.48 12.95
CA ASP A 12 -6.22 -16.15 12.90
C ASP A 12 -6.61 -16.62 11.48
N ARG A 13 -5.67 -16.49 10.51
CA ARG A 13 -5.89 -16.91 9.13
C ARG A 13 -6.35 -18.38 9.08
N PRO A 14 -7.53 -18.67 8.51
CA PRO A 14 -8.08 -20.01 8.57
C PRO A 14 -7.28 -20.99 7.72
N MET A 15 -7.11 -22.21 8.22
CA MET A 15 -6.30 -23.26 7.58
C MET A 15 -6.68 -23.53 6.11
N TRP A 16 -7.97 -23.47 5.79
CA TRP A 16 -8.44 -23.70 4.41
C TRP A 16 -7.95 -22.62 3.42
N ALA A 17 -7.60 -21.42 3.89
CA ALA A 17 -7.08 -20.35 3.03
C ALA A 17 -5.71 -20.71 2.46
N TYR A 18 -4.87 -21.40 3.23
CA TYR A 18 -3.58 -21.92 2.75
C TYR A 18 -3.76 -22.99 1.67
N LEU A 19 -4.72 -23.91 1.86
CA LEU A 19 -5.09 -24.87 0.82
C LEU A 19 -5.64 -24.17 -0.43
N ALA A 20 -6.43 -23.11 -0.25
CA ALA A 20 -6.94 -22.31 -1.34
C ALA A 20 -5.82 -21.60 -2.12
N ASP A 21 -4.80 -21.05 -1.43
CA ASP A 21 -3.61 -20.47 -2.05
C ASP A 21 -2.92 -21.51 -2.99
N ASP A 22 -2.67 -22.72 -2.50
CA ASP A 22 -2.04 -23.81 -3.26
C ASP A 22 -2.89 -24.29 -4.46
N LEU A 23 -4.20 -24.45 -4.24
CA LEU A 23 -5.13 -24.82 -5.32
C LEU A 23 -5.20 -23.73 -6.39
N ILE A 24 -5.21 -22.46 -6.01
CA ILE A 24 -5.24 -21.34 -6.96
C ILE A 24 -3.90 -21.26 -7.73
N ALA A 25 -2.77 -21.42 -7.05
CA ALA A 25 -1.42 -21.37 -7.62
C ALA A 25 -1.12 -22.51 -8.60
N SER A 26 -1.76 -23.68 -8.42
CA SER A 26 -1.61 -24.84 -9.31
C SER A 26 -2.46 -24.72 -10.58
N HIS A 27 -3.56 -23.96 -10.56
CA HIS A 27 -4.50 -23.82 -11.68
C HIS A 27 -4.25 -22.57 -12.52
N VAL A 28 -3.04 -22.38 -13.06
CA VAL A 28 -2.67 -21.17 -13.84
C VAL A 28 -2.41 -21.45 -15.33
N PRO A 29 -2.35 -20.41 -16.21
CA PRO A 29 -1.83 -20.54 -17.57
C PRO A 29 -0.39 -21.04 -17.63
N LYS A 30 -0.01 -21.73 -18.73
CA LYS A 30 1.37 -22.22 -18.91
C LYS A 30 2.41 -21.08 -18.93
N ALA A 31 2.02 -19.91 -19.46
CA ALA A 31 2.85 -18.71 -19.52
C ALA A 31 2.80 -17.86 -18.23
N CYS A 32 2.23 -18.38 -17.13
CA CYS A 32 2.13 -17.67 -15.86
C CYS A 32 3.52 -17.32 -15.31
N ARG A 33 3.66 -16.10 -14.79
CA ARG A 33 4.83 -15.63 -14.05
C ARG A 33 4.40 -15.33 -12.60
N PRO A 34 5.19 -15.70 -11.58
CA PRO A 34 6.44 -16.46 -11.68
C PRO A 34 6.19 -17.90 -12.20
N SER A 35 7.17 -18.45 -12.92
CA SER A 35 7.06 -19.79 -13.51
C SER A 35 7.14 -20.90 -12.45
N GLN A 36 7.82 -20.60 -11.35
CA GLN A 36 7.98 -21.46 -10.19
C GLN A 36 6.71 -21.41 -9.33
N PRO A 37 6.03 -22.55 -9.08
CA PRO A 37 4.84 -22.60 -8.25
C PRO A 37 5.05 -22.06 -6.82
N GLU A 38 6.20 -22.32 -6.21
CA GLU A 38 6.54 -21.89 -4.85
C GLU A 38 6.70 -20.38 -4.66
N LEU A 39 6.68 -19.63 -5.77
CA LEU A 39 6.70 -18.16 -5.78
C LEU A 39 5.31 -17.55 -6.02
N ARG A 40 4.28 -18.38 -6.24
CA ARG A 40 2.88 -17.94 -6.42
C ARG A 40 2.17 -18.04 -5.08
N LEU A 41 2.26 -16.98 -4.30
CA LEU A 41 1.77 -16.95 -2.92
C LEU A 41 0.28 -16.64 -2.87
N ASN A 42 -0.16 -15.60 -3.61
CA ASN A 42 -1.57 -15.21 -3.60
C ASN A 42 -1.92 -14.42 -4.85
N THR A 43 -3.03 -14.77 -5.51
CA THR A 43 -3.45 -14.16 -6.77
C THR A 43 -3.91 -12.71 -6.64
N PHE A 44 -4.27 -12.24 -5.42
CA PHE A 44 -4.67 -10.86 -5.17
C PHE A 44 -3.50 -9.98 -4.72
N LEU A 45 -2.35 -10.59 -4.42
CA LEU A 45 -1.11 -9.90 -4.02
C LEU A 45 -0.03 -9.90 -5.11
N GLN A 46 -0.31 -10.48 -6.28
CA GLN A 46 0.60 -10.63 -7.42
C GLN A 46 -0.16 -10.45 -8.74
N ASN A 47 0.54 -10.31 -9.87
CA ASN A 47 -0.10 -10.00 -11.16
C ASN A 47 -0.64 -11.21 -11.92
N TRP A 48 -0.39 -12.43 -11.46
CA TRP A 48 -0.88 -13.63 -12.13
C TRP A 48 -2.37 -13.89 -11.83
N ASN A 49 -3.01 -14.62 -12.74
CA ASN A 49 -4.42 -14.95 -12.66
C ASN A 49 -4.63 -16.46 -12.83
N PRO A 50 -5.43 -17.11 -11.99
CA PRO A 50 -5.80 -18.50 -12.16
C PRO A 50 -6.75 -18.69 -13.35
N LYS A 51 -6.77 -19.90 -13.89
CA LYS A 51 -7.81 -20.41 -14.77
C LYS A 51 -9.05 -20.71 -13.93
N VAL A 52 -9.85 -19.67 -13.70
CA VAL A 52 -11.07 -19.73 -12.87
C VAL A 52 -12.00 -20.90 -13.22
N ARG A 53 -12.09 -21.28 -14.49
CA ARG A 53 -12.91 -22.41 -14.96
C ARG A 53 -12.45 -23.79 -14.44
N ASN A 54 -11.20 -23.92 -14.03
CA ASN A 54 -10.63 -25.16 -13.51
C ASN A 54 -10.61 -25.19 -11.96
N LEU A 55 -11.04 -24.13 -11.29
CA LEU A 55 -11.10 -24.09 -9.83
C LEU A 55 -12.37 -24.79 -9.32
N PRO A 56 -12.36 -25.35 -8.10
CA PRO A 56 -13.57 -25.74 -7.37
C PRO A 56 -14.60 -24.60 -7.31
N ASN A 57 -15.88 -24.95 -7.21
CA ASN A 57 -17.00 -24.00 -7.29
C ASN A 57 -16.89 -22.87 -6.25
N GLU A 58 -16.42 -23.19 -5.05
CA GLU A 58 -16.24 -22.26 -3.93
C GLU A 58 -15.17 -21.22 -4.25
N LEU A 59 -14.00 -21.66 -4.73
CA LEU A 59 -12.88 -20.78 -5.10
C LEU A 59 -13.22 -19.97 -6.35
N LYS A 60 -13.93 -20.56 -7.31
CA LYS A 60 -14.47 -19.85 -8.48
C LYS A 60 -15.41 -18.73 -8.04
N GLY A 61 -16.33 -19.02 -7.12
CA GLY A 61 -17.24 -18.03 -6.54
C GLY A 61 -16.47 -16.89 -5.86
N MET A 62 -15.47 -17.22 -5.03
CA MET A 62 -14.62 -16.25 -4.35
C MET A 62 -13.88 -15.31 -5.32
N VAL A 63 -13.20 -15.86 -6.33
CA VAL A 63 -12.48 -15.06 -7.34
C VAL A 63 -13.44 -14.21 -8.17
N ASN A 64 -14.63 -14.71 -8.50
CA ASN A 64 -15.63 -13.94 -9.22
C ASN A 64 -16.20 -12.79 -8.40
N VAL A 65 -16.44 -12.99 -7.10
CA VAL A 65 -16.89 -11.93 -6.18
C VAL A 65 -15.83 -10.84 -6.05
N ALA A 66 -14.56 -11.23 -5.86
CA ALA A 66 -13.44 -10.29 -5.83
C ALA A 66 -13.38 -9.43 -7.10
N LYS A 67 -13.53 -10.05 -8.28
CA LYS A 67 -13.56 -9.33 -9.57
C LYS A 67 -14.79 -8.43 -9.70
N LYS A 68 -15.98 -8.93 -9.36
CA LYS A 68 -17.25 -8.20 -9.46
C LYS A 68 -17.21 -6.89 -8.69
N TYR A 69 -16.62 -6.91 -7.51
CA TYR A 69 -16.55 -5.74 -6.63
C TYR A 69 -15.21 -5.01 -6.71
N GLY A 70 -14.36 -5.30 -7.72
CA GLY A 70 -13.10 -4.59 -7.90
C GLY A 70 -12.18 -4.69 -6.69
N LEU A 71 -11.96 -5.89 -6.15
CA LEU A 71 -11.00 -6.07 -5.06
C LEU A 71 -9.59 -5.69 -5.53
N ARG A 72 -8.92 -4.77 -4.83
CA ARG A 72 -7.53 -4.34 -5.13
C ARG A 72 -6.75 -4.01 -3.86
N LEU A 73 -5.43 -4.08 -3.95
CA LEU A 73 -4.50 -3.50 -2.96
C LEU A 73 -4.47 -1.98 -3.14
N GLU A 74 -5.11 -1.23 -2.24
CA GLU A 74 -5.32 0.20 -2.36
C GLU A 74 -5.47 0.90 -1.00
N GLY A 75 -4.94 2.11 -0.90
CA GLY A 75 -4.91 2.92 0.31
C GLY A 75 -4.10 4.19 0.10
N LEU A 76 -4.19 5.12 1.06
CA LEU A 76 -3.45 6.39 1.02
C LEU A 76 -1.97 6.16 1.36
N ALA A 77 -1.71 5.54 2.52
CA ALA A 77 -0.39 5.07 2.95
C ALA A 77 -0.54 3.76 3.73
N PHE A 78 0.56 3.01 3.86
CA PHE A 78 0.61 1.74 4.58
C PHE A 78 1.76 1.76 5.57
N SER A 79 1.65 0.98 6.64
CA SER A 79 2.79 0.75 7.53
C SER A 79 3.87 -0.11 6.89
N ARG A 80 5.13 -0.02 7.36
CA ARG A 80 6.24 -0.90 6.95
C ARG A 80 5.85 -2.36 7.10
N ASN A 81 5.09 -2.70 8.14
CA ASN A 81 4.67 -4.07 8.37
C ASN A 81 3.85 -4.62 7.20
N ILE A 82 2.88 -3.84 6.71
CA ILE A 82 2.09 -4.19 5.53
C ILE A 82 2.98 -4.25 4.29
N MET A 83 3.81 -3.22 4.03
CA MET A 83 4.70 -3.20 2.86
C MET A 83 5.62 -4.42 2.80
N ARG A 84 6.27 -4.74 3.93
CA ARG A 84 7.20 -5.87 4.08
C ARG A 84 6.53 -7.22 3.90
N SER A 85 5.22 -7.31 4.13
CA SER A 85 4.44 -8.54 4.01
C SER A 85 4.01 -8.85 2.57
N VAL A 86 4.09 -7.88 1.65
CA VAL A 86 3.72 -8.09 0.25
C VAL A 86 4.73 -9.01 -0.45
N PRO A 87 4.32 -9.92 -1.34
CA PRO A 87 5.24 -10.69 -2.18
C PRO A 87 6.09 -9.79 -3.08
N MET A 88 7.42 -9.98 -3.08
CA MET A 88 8.32 -9.23 -3.97
C MET A 88 8.30 -9.80 -5.39
N TRP A 89 8.20 -11.13 -5.51
CA TRP A 89 8.11 -11.80 -6.80
C TRP A 89 6.79 -11.45 -7.49
N ASP A 90 6.86 -10.93 -8.72
CA ASP A 90 5.68 -10.49 -9.48
C ASP A 90 4.80 -9.46 -8.73
N HIS A 91 5.44 -8.59 -7.94
CA HIS A 91 4.79 -7.55 -7.15
C HIS A 91 3.86 -6.68 -8.05
N PRO A 92 2.61 -6.43 -7.62
CA PRO A 92 1.55 -5.85 -8.47
C PRO A 92 1.87 -4.43 -8.92
N HIS A 93 2.50 -3.65 -8.04
CA HIS A 93 2.77 -2.22 -8.27
C HIS A 93 4.21 -1.90 -8.69
N ALA A 94 5.08 -2.92 -8.81
CA ALA A 94 6.46 -2.70 -9.21
C ALA A 94 6.58 -2.31 -10.68
N ARG A 95 7.69 -1.66 -11.06
CA ARG A 95 8.04 -1.40 -12.46
C ARG A 95 8.23 -2.71 -13.22
N ARG A 96 7.14 -3.21 -13.82
CA ARG A 96 7.02 -4.59 -14.34
C ARG A 96 8.15 -5.02 -15.27
N LYS A 97 8.56 -4.16 -16.20
CA LYS A 97 9.63 -4.47 -17.17
C LYS A 97 10.97 -4.69 -16.46
N GLU A 98 11.30 -3.82 -15.51
CA GLU A 98 12.56 -3.89 -14.76
C GLU A 98 12.57 -5.08 -13.81
N LEU A 99 11.50 -5.27 -13.03
CA LEU A 99 11.36 -6.41 -12.14
C LEU A 99 11.45 -7.73 -12.91
N SER A 100 10.77 -7.84 -14.06
CA SER A 100 10.82 -9.04 -14.91
C SER A 100 12.25 -9.37 -15.36
N ARG A 101 13.07 -8.35 -15.64
CA ARG A 101 14.47 -8.53 -16.04
C ARG A 101 15.32 -9.03 -14.87
N LEU A 102 15.08 -8.51 -13.67
CA LEU A 102 15.78 -8.92 -12.44
C LEU A 102 15.39 -10.34 -11.99
N CYS A 103 14.16 -10.76 -12.30
CA CYS A 103 13.64 -12.10 -12.02
C CYS A 103 14.09 -13.17 -13.04
N TYR A 104 14.87 -12.81 -14.07
CA TYR A 104 15.38 -13.80 -15.02
C TYR A 104 16.25 -14.85 -14.33
N GLN A 105 16.25 -16.07 -14.87
CA GLN A 105 16.95 -17.19 -14.27
C GLN A 105 18.47 -16.92 -14.26
N SER A 106 19.04 -16.95 -13.06
CA SER A 106 20.48 -16.84 -12.80
C SER A 106 20.82 -17.61 -11.52
N LYS A 107 22.12 -17.79 -11.25
CA LYS A 107 22.58 -18.35 -9.97
C LYS A 107 22.04 -17.52 -8.79
N VAL A 108 22.14 -16.20 -8.89
CA VAL A 108 21.62 -15.26 -7.88
C VAL A 108 20.11 -15.43 -7.65
N THR A 109 19.27 -15.47 -8.68
CA THR A 109 17.81 -15.65 -8.46
C THR A 109 17.45 -17.03 -7.93
N THR A 110 18.25 -18.04 -8.28
CA THR A 110 18.11 -19.39 -7.72
C THR A 110 18.49 -19.42 -6.23
N CYS A 111 19.58 -18.73 -5.85
CA CYS A 111 20.03 -18.57 -4.47
C CYS A 111 18.99 -17.81 -3.64
N LEU A 112 18.53 -16.64 -4.11
CA LEU A 112 17.46 -15.87 -3.48
C LEU A 112 16.21 -16.71 -3.21
N ARG A 113 15.82 -17.56 -4.16
CA ARG A 113 14.63 -18.42 -4.01
C ARG A 113 14.84 -19.58 -3.04
N SER A 114 15.98 -20.25 -3.10
CA SER A 114 16.17 -21.59 -2.52
C SER A 114 16.94 -21.56 -1.21
N ASN A 115 18.01 -20.77 -1.17
CA ASN A 115 18.94 -20.65 -0.05
C ASN A 115 18.40 -19.60 0.93
N HIS A 116 18.26 -18.36 0.48
CA HIS A 116 17.68 -17.28 1.29
C HIS A 116 16.17 -17.41 1.51
N ARG A 117 15.50 -18.27 0.72
CA ARG A 117 14.05 -18.45 0.74
C ARG A 117 13.26 -17.13 0.69
N ALA A 118 13.81 -16.12 0.01
CA ALA A 118 13.22 -14.80 -0.06
C ALA A 118 11.89 -14.84 -0.82
N ARG A 119 10.83 -14.31 -0.20
CA ARG A 119 9.46 -14.30 -0.73
C ARG A 119 8.84 -12.92 -0.68
N THR A 120 9.00 -12.21 0.42
CA THR A 120 8.32 -10.93 0.68
C THR A 120 9.25 -9.75 0.51
N VAL A 121 8.70 -8.54 0.36
CA VAL A 121 9.49 -7.30 0.32
C VAL A 121 10.42 -7.20 1.54
N GLY A 122 9.99 -7.61 2.73
CA GLY A 122 10.81 -7.60 3.94
C GLY A 122 12.02 -8.54 3.89
N ASP A 123 11.90 -9.69 3.22
CA ASP A 123 13.06 -10.58 2.99
C ASP A 123 14.11 -9.91 2.13
N PHE A 124 13.66 -9.24 1.07
CA PHE A 124 14.54 -8.53 0.16
C PHE A 124 15.17 -7.31 0.82
N GLU A 125 14.42 -6.57 1.64
CA GLU A 125 14.91 -5.43 2.41
C GLU A 125 16.02 -5.83 3.38
N ARG A 126 15.80 -6.91 4.14
CA ARG A 126 16.80 -7.47 5.05
C ARG A 126 18.08 -7.91 4.33
N LEU A 127 17.96 -8.51 3.14
CA LEU A 127 19.14 -8.83 2.33
C LEU A 127 19.83 -7.56 1.82
N ALA A 128 19.06 -6.57 1.39
CA ALA A 128 19.59 -5.32 0.86
C ALA A 128 20.32 -4.49 1.94
N SER A 129 19.86 -4.52 3.20
CA SER A 129 20.47 -3.78 4.30
C SER A 129 21.87 -4.27 4.67
N THR A 130 22.22 -5.52 4.35
CA THR A 130 23.59 -6.05 4.56
C THR A 130 24.65 -5.22 3.84
N LEU A 131 24.30 -4.62 2.70
CA LEU A 131 25.22 -3.78 1.93
C LEU A 131 25.50 -2.41 2.60
N ASP A 132 24.69 -2.01 3.59
CA ASP A 132 24.84 -0.78 4.35
C ASP A 132 25.57 -1.01 5.68
N GLU A 133 25.95 -2.26 5.98
CA GLU A 133 26.68 -2.58 7.21
C GLU A 133 28.10 -1.97 7.21
N PRO A 134 28.57 -1.48 8.37
CA PRO A 134 29.94 -1.02 8.52
C PRO A 134 30.95 -2.11 8.12
N GLY A 135 31.89 -1.76 7.25
CA GLY A 135 32.93 -2.69 6.79
C GLY A 135 32.52 -3.58 5.62
N HIS A 136 31.28 -3.46 5.12
CA HIS A 136 30.87 -4.13 3.88
C HIS A 136 31.75 -3.71 2.70
N ARG A 137 32.11 -4.68 1.84
CA ARG A 137 32.89 -4.46 0.61
C ARG A 137 32.19 -5.11 -0.57
N PRO A 138 32.27 -4.51 -1.78
CA PRO A 138 31.68 -5.09 -2.99
C PRO A 138 32.53 -6.25 -3.52
N SER A 139 32.63 -7.33 -2.74
CA SER A 139 33.43 -8.52 -3.03
C SER A 139 32.68 -9.78 -2.60
N ALA A 140 33.01 -10.91 -3.25
CA ALA A 140 32.56 -12.23 -2.83
C ALA A 140 33.25 -12.69 -1.52
N GLU A 141 34.39 -12.10 -1.17
CA GLU A 141 35.17 -12.42 0.04
C GLU A 141 34.92 -11.39 1.16
N CYS A 142 33.71 -10.84 1.22
CA CYS A 142 33.38 -9.80 2.19
C CYS A 142 33.15 -10.43 3.58
N GLU A 143 34.05 -10.16 4.53
CA GLU A 143 33.96 -10.65 5.91
C GLU A 143 33.15 -9.74 6.85
N CYS A 144 32.21 -8.93 6.32
CA CYS A 144 31.29 -8.19 7.18
C CYS A 144 30.32 -9.16 7.89
N ALA A 145 29.78 -8.74 9.04
CA ALA A 145 28.92 -9.59 9.86
C ALA A 145 27.72 -10.16 9.07
N GLY A 146 27.08 -9.33 8.24
CA GLY A 146 25.96 -9.73 7.40
C GLY A 146 26.34 -10.73 6.32
N CYS A 147 27.42 -10.50 5.55
CA CYS A 147 27.86 -11.46 4.52
C CYS A 147 28.25 -12.81 5.13
N MET A 148 29.01 -12.81 6.25
CA MET A 148 29.35 -14.05 6.95
C MET A 148 28.11 -14.78 7.49
N SER A 149 27.10 -14.04 7.95
CA SER A 149 25.83 -14.63 8.38
C SER A 149 25.10 -15.31 7.21
N LEU A 150 25.08 -14.68 6.04
CA LEU A 150 24.46 -15.24 4.83
C LEU A 150 25.22 -16.46 4.30
N GLU A 151 26.54 -16.49 4.38
CA GLU A 151 27.35 -17.66 4.05
C GLU A 151 27.06 -18.83 5.00
N ASN A 152 27.10 -18.58 6.31
CA ASN A 152 26.99 -19.64 7.32
C ASN A 152 25.57 -20.17 7.50
N ASN A 153 24.56 -19.29 7.45
CA ASN A 153 23.17 -19.66 7.76
C ASN A 153 22.37 -20.01 6.51
N ASP A 154 22.59 -19.30 5.39
CA ASP A 154 21.82 -19.50 4.16
C ASP A 154 22.61 -20.31 3.11
N VAL A 155 23.87 -20.68 3.38
CA VAL A 155 24.74 -21.37 2.42
C VAL A 155 24.89 -20.55 1.12
N CYS A 156 25.05 -19.24 1.26
CA CYS A 156 25.19 -18.33 0.12
C CYS A 156 26.66 -18.17 -0.28
N GLU A 157 27.04 -18.65 -1.47
CA GLU A 157 28.42 -18.54 -1.98
C GLU A 157 28.84 -17.10 -2.34
N HIS A 158 27.86 -16.24 -2.68
CA HIS A 158 28.12 -14.88 -3.15
C HIS A 158 27.11 -13.89 -2.53
N PRO A 159 27.24 -13.57 -1.23
CA PRO A 159 26.29 -12.71 -0.52
C PRO A 159 26.13 -11.34 -1.18
N HIS A 160 27.24 -10.69 -1.56
CA HIS A 160 27.20 -9.36 -2.16
C HIS A 160 26.31 -9.29 -3.42
N GLU A 161 26.37 -10.30 -4.30
CA GLU A 161 25.55 -10.34 -5.50
C GLU A 161 24.06 -10.52 -5.18
N CYS A 162 23.74 -11.38 -4.19
CA CYS A 162 22.38 -11.61 -3.74
C CYS A 162 21.77 -10.36 -3.10
N CYS A 163 22.50 -9.70 -2.19
CA CYS A 163 22.08 -8.45 -1.58
C CYS A 163 21.92 -7.33 -2.63
N THR A 164 22.83 -7.25 -3.60
CA THR A 164 22.76 -6.26 -4.69
C THR A 164 21.53 -6.50 -5.57
N ARG A 165 21.25 -7.76 -5.93
CA ARG A 165 20.03 -8.11 -6.66
C ARG A 165 18.78 -7.78 -5.84
N ALA A 166 18.81 -8.03 -4.54
CA ALA A 166 17.68 -7.74 -3.67
C ALA A 166 17.38 -6.24 -3.63
N ARG A 167 18.40 -5.40 -3.44
CA ARG A 167 18.30 -3.93 -3.50
C ARG A 167 17.77 -3.44 -4.84
N GLN A 168 18.24 -4.01 -5.96
CA GLN A 168 17.73 -3.66 -7.29
C GLN A 168 16.24 -3.99 -7.44
N MET A 169 15.77 -5.10 -6.86
CA MET A 169 14.35 -5.48 -6.90
C MET A 169 13.49 -4.53 -6.07
N ILE A 170 13.92 -4.14 -4.87
CA ILE A 170 13.24 -3.13 -4.04
C ILE A 170 13.17 -1.79 -4.77
N ALA A 171 14.25 -1.38 -5.45
CA ALA A 171 14.27 -0.13 -6.20
C ALA A 171 13.21 -0.08 -7.33
N THR A 172 12.61 -1.21 -7.72
CA THR A 172 11.49 -1.23 -8.67
C THR A 172 10.15 -0.84 -8.06
N LEU A 173 10.05 -0.82 -6.72
CA LEU A 173 8.83 -0.47 -5.99
C LEU A 173 8.59 1.05 -6.02
N PRO A 174 7.35 1.49 -6.26
CA PRO A 174 6.99 2.89 -6.17
C PRO A 174 6.97 3.36 -4.71
N GLY A 175 7.00 4.68 -4.49
CA GLY A 175 7.14 5.28 -3.15
C GLY A 175 6.17 4.70 -2.11
N LYS A 176 4.88 4.58 -2.44
CA LYS A 176 3.85 4.04 -1.54
C LYS A 176 4.11 2.61 -1.03
N TRP A 177 4.84 1.81 -1.80
CA TRP A 177 5.09 0.39 -1.53
C TRP A 177 6.56 0.10 -1.22
N ASN A 178 7.40 1.13 -1.11
CA ASN A 178 8.83 0.96 -0.88
C ASN A 178 9.16 1.19 0.62
N PRO A 179 9.58 0.14 1.36
CA PRO A 179 9.89 0.26 2.78
C PRO A 179 11.21 1.02 3.06
N THR A 180 11.98 1.40 2.04
CA THR A 180 13.27 2.08 2.22
C THR A 180 13.20 3.59 2.02
N VAL A 181 12.04 4.12 1.61
CA VAL A 181 11.83 5.58 1.47
C VAL A 181 11.04 6.10 2.67
N ARG A 182 11.20 7.37 3.05
CA ARG A 182 10.41 7.98 4.13
C ARG A 182 8.90 7.86 3.86
N GLN A 183 8.14 7.48 4.87
CA GLN A 183 6.69 7.24 4.82
C GLN A 183 5.96 8.07 5.87
N PRO A 184 4.63 8.27 5.72
CA PRO A 184 3.83 8.96 6.73
C PRO A 184 3.96 8.38 8.14
N GLU A 185 4.05 7.06 8.28
CA GLU A 185 4.25 6.39 9.57
C GLU A 185 5.51 6.86 10.34
N ASP A 186 6.52 7.39 9.63
CA ASP A 186 7.79 7.81 10.24
C ASP A 186 7.65 9.15 11.00
N TYR A 187 6.59 9.92 10.78
CA TYR A 187 6.41 11.26 11.37
C TYR A 187 5.01 11.58 11.90
N GLU A 188 3.96 10.91 11.39
CA GLU A 188 2.57 11.18 11.71
C GLU A 188 2.26 11.19 13.22
N GLU A 189 2.81 10.24 13.97
CA GLU A 189 2.55 10.13 15.42
C GLU A 189 3.24 11.27 16.20
N ALA A 190 4.47 11.62 15.83
CA ALA A 190 5.19 12.73 16.45
C ALA A 190 4.47 14.05 16.19
N THR A 191 4.11 14.32 14.93
CA THR A 191 3.36 15.52 14.53
C THR A 191 2.01 15.60 15.26
N MET A 192 1.25 14.51 15.35
CA MET A 192 -0.02 14.52 16.11
C MET A 192 0.18 14.74 17.61
N GLY A 193 1.26 14.21 18.20
CA GLY A 193 1.62 14.45 19.60
C GLY A 193 1.95 15.92 19.88
N GLU A 194 2.67 16.57 18.97
CA GLU A 194 2.99 18.01 19.07
C GLU A 194 1.72 18.87 19.00
N ILE A 195 0.82 18.59 18.07
CA ILE A 195 -0.46 19.32 17.96
C ILE A 195 -1.33 19.11 19.19
N GLN A 196 -1.41 17.88 19.69
CA GLN A 196 -2.17 17.59 20.92
C GLN A 196 -1.61 18.36 22.11
N ALA A 197 -0.28 18.45 22.23
CA ALA A 197 0.36 19.23 23.28
C ALA A 197 0.07 20.74 23.14
N GLN A 198 0.10 21.30 21.92
CA GLN A 198 -0.24 22.70 21.67
C GLN A 198 -1.71 23.03 21.97
N LEU A 199 -2.62 22.08 21.76
CA LEU A 199 -4.06 22.27 21.99
C LEU A 199 -4.53 21.81 23.38
N ALA A 200 -3.66 21.28 24.23
CA ALA A 200 -4.01 20.68 25.51
C ALA A 200 -4.81 21.61 26.44
N GLU A 201 -4.54 22.91 26.38
CA GLU A 201 -5.23 23.94 27.18
C GLU A 201 -6.34 24.67 26.40
N SER A 202 -6.61 24.27 25.17
CA SER A 202 -7.62 24.89 24.31
C SER A 202 -8.94 24.10 24.32
N SER A 203 -10.04 24.75 23.93
CA SER A 203 -11.33 24.06 23.70
C SER A 203 -11.39 23.33 22.34
N PHE A 204 -10.30 23.34 21.56
CA PHE A 204 -10.25 22.74 20.23
C PHE A 204 -9.76 21.30 20.30
N ALA A 205 -10.43 20.41 19.57
CA ALA A 205 -9.94 19.06 19.34
C ALA A 205 -9.14 19.02 18.03
N PRO A 206 -7.94 18.43 18.00
CA PRO A 206 -7.20 18.27 16.75
C PRO A 206 -7.94 17.32 15.80
N PHE A 207 -7.98 17.68 14.52
CA PHE A 207 -8.33 16.75 13.47
C PHE A 207 -7.23 15.68 13.33
N ASP A 208 -7.63 14.41 13.38
CA ASP A 208 -6.69 13.30 13.17
C ASP A 208 -6.36 13.18 11.67
N ARG A 209 -5.17 13.66 11.31
CA ARG A 209 -4.69 13.65 9.92
C ARG A 209 -3.90 12.41 9.54
N ARG A 210 -3.85 11.39 10.40
CA ARG A 210 -3.10 10.16 10.11
C ARG A 210 -3.79 9.38 9.00
N VAL A 211 -3.02 9.01 7.98
CA VAL A 211 -3.53 8.28 6.80
C VAL A 211 -2.90 6.89 6.65
N THR A 212 -1.89 6.57 7.46
CA THR A 212 -1.25 5.25 7.46
C THR A 212 -2.22 4.15 7.88
N THR A 213 -2.36 3.15 7.01
CA THR A 213 -3.07 1.91 7.36
C THR A 213 -2.15 0.96 8.13
N TYR A 214 -2.58 0.56 9.33
CA TYR A 214 -1.91 -0.41 10.19
C TYR A 214 -2.64 -1.75 10.23
N GLY A 215 -1.99 -2.78 10.77
CA GLY A 215 -2.53 -4.13 10.92
C GLY A 215 -1.87 -5.15 10.00
N ASP A 216 -2.63 -6.17 9.62
CA ASP A 216 -2.20 -7.21 8.69
C ASP A 216 -2.42 -6.80 7.23
N LEU A 217 -1.91 -7.62 6.31
CA LEU A 217 -2.00 -7.36 4.87
C LEU A 217 -3.45 -7.32 4.35
N GLY A 218 -4.39 -7.95 5.07
CA GLY A 218 -5.82 -7.88 4.80
C GLY A 218 -6.37 -6.45 4.84
N GLN A 219 -5.79 -5.58 5.70
CA GLN A 219 -6.18 -4.18 5.83
C GLN A 219 -5.83 -3.33 4.61
N ALA A 220 -4.98 -3.82 3.70
CA ALA A 220 -4.61 -3.12 2.47
C ALA A 220 -5.58 -3.36 1.31
N PHE A 221 -6.57 -4.25 1.47
CA PHE A 221 -7.55 -4.51 0.43
C PHE A 221 -8.73 -3.53 0.49
N ARG A 222 -9.16 -3.08 -0.69
CA ARG A 222 -10.37 -2.29 -0.88
C ARG A 222 -11.27 -2.97 -1.91
N ILE A 223 -12.58 -2.80 -1.74
CA ILE A 223 -13.62 -3.19 -2.70
C ILE A 223 -14.37 -1.94 -3.12
N PHE A 224 -15.22 -2.06 -4.14
CA PHE A 224 -15.90 -0.95 -4.80
C PHE A 224 -14.93 0.08 -5.39
N THR A 225 -13.73 -0.37 -5.79
CA THR A 225 -12.74 0.50 -6.44
C THR A 225 -13.12 0.77 -7.89
N GLY A 226 -12.78 1.95 -8.40
CA GLY A 226 -13.03 2.35 -9.78
C GLY A 226 -12.24 1.58 -10.84
N ALA A 227 -12.49 1.88 -12.12
CA ALA A 227 -11.71 1.34 -13.24
C ALA A 227 -10.33 2.00 -13.37
N ASP A 228 -10.16 3.18 -12.76
CA ASP A 228 -8.95 3.98 -12.87
C ASP A 228 -7.73 3.27 -12.27
N PRO A 229 -6.52 3.62 -12.76
CA PRO A 229 -5.27 3.14 -12.17
C PRO A 229 -5.14 3.58 -10.72
N VAL A 230 -4.66 2.67 -9.86
CA VAL A 230 -4.33 3.01 -8.46
C VAL A 230 -3.18 4.01 -8.46
N SER A 231 -3.32 5.11 -7.71
CA SER A 231 -2.21 6.02 -7.46
C SER A 231 -1.18 5.32 -6.58
N ASN A 232 0.04 5.18 -7.08
CA ASN A 232 1.17 4.56 -6.36
C ASN A 232 2.20 5.59 -5.87
N THR A 233 1.92 6.88 -6.06
CA THR A 233 2.73 7.97 -5.54
C THR A 233 2.68 7.95 -4.01
N GLY A 234 3.84 8.12 -3.38
CA GLY A 234 3.90 8.39 -1.94
C GLY A 234 3.26 9.74 -1.66
N ILE A 235 2.50 9.83 -0.57
CA ILE A 235 1.93 11.09 -0.10
C ILE A 235 2.77 11.61 1.05
N SER A 236 2.93 12.93 1.12
CA SER A 236 3.48 13.60 2.29
C SER A 236 2.35 14.27 3.04
N MET A 237 2.25 13.98 4.34
CA MET A 237 1.35 14.64 5.29
C MET A 237 2.12 15.57 6.23
N GLU A 238 3.38 15.88 5.91
CA GLU A 238 4.19 16.82 6.66
C GLU A 238 3.55 18.22 6.59
N ILE A 239 3.51 18.88 7.74
CA ILE A 239 2.97 20.23 7.88
C ILE A 239 4.14 21.19 7.71
N ASP A 240 3.98 22.15 6.81
CA ASP A 240 4.86 23.32 6.78
C ASP A 240 4.32 24.33 7.81
N GLU A 241 5.09 24.58 8.87
CA GLU A 241 4.70 25.45 9.99
C GLU A 241 4.97 26.93 9.71
N ASP A 242 5.37 27.30 8.49
CA ASP A 242 5.70 28.68 8.13
C ASP A 242 4.46 29.62 8.06
N GLY A 243 3.25 29.07 8.19
CA GLY A 243 1.98 29.80 8.08
C GLY A 243 1.43 30.39 9.38
N SER A 244 0.77 31.55 9.25
CA SER A 244 -0.07 32.11 10.32
C SER A 244 -1.35 31.29 10.51
N ARG A 245 -1.71 30.96 11.77
CA ARG A 245 -2.99 30.31 12.09
C ARG A 245 -4.17 31.18 11.63
N LEU A 246 -5.08 30.59 10.88
CA LEU A 246 -6.30 31.22 10.41
C LEU A 246 -7.51 30.43 10.91
N GLU A 247 -8.49 31.14 11.48
CA GLU A 247 -9.78 30.54 11.84
C GLU A 247 -10.74 30.69 10.67
N VAL A 248 -11.32 29.57 10.22
CA VAL A 248 -12.20 29.51 9.06
C VAL A 248 -13.45 28.73 9.46
N ALA A 249 -14.61 29.34 9.24
CA ALA A 249 -15.91 28.70 9.32
C ALA A 249 -16.33 28.25 7.92
N THR A 250 -16.64 26.97 7.78
CA THR A 250 -17.17 26.38 6.54
C THR A 250 -18.59 25.88 6.79
N ASP A 251 -19.47 26.03 5.81
CA ASP A 251 -20.85 25.51 5.90
C ASP A 251 -21.37 25.07 4.53
N GLY A 252 -22.16 24.00 4.52
CA GLY A 252 -22.82 23.45 3.34
C GLY A 252 -24.34 23.52 3.47
N SER A 253 -25.03 24.07 2.48
CA SER A 253 -26.49 24.15 2.50
C SER A 253 -27.10 23.63 1.21
N CYS A 254 -28.18 22.85 1.34
CA CYS A 254 -28.97 22.37 0.21
C CYS A 254 -30.46 22.67 0.40
N THR A 255 -31.03 23.34 -0.59
CA THR A 255 -32.48 23.50 -0.72
C THR A 255 -33.06 22.29 -1.45
N HIS A 256 -34.25 21.83 -1.04
CA HIS A 256 -34.90 20.64 -1.62
C HIS A 256 -34.04 19.38 -1.54
N ASN A 257 -33.27 19.22 -0.45
CA ASN A 257 -32.36 18.09 -0.27
C ASN A 257 -33.12 16.75 -0.38
N GLY A 258 -32.63 15.86 -1.25
CA GLY A 258 -33.27 14.58 -1.55
C GLY A 258 -34.35 14.62 -2.65
N GLU A 259 -34.65 15.80 -3.22
CA GLU A 259 -35.57 15.96 -4.35
C GLU A 259 -34.82 16.15 -5.68
N ALA A 260 -35.49 15.92 -6.81
CA ALA A 260 -34.88 16.04 -8.14
C ALA A 260 -34.42 17.46 -8.50
N ASN A 261 -34.96 18.48 -7.82
CA ASN A 261 -34.63 19.89 -7.97
C ASN A 261 -33.72 20.42 -6.85
N ALA A 262 -33.05 19.52 -6.10
CA ALA A 262 -32.09 19.89 -5.07
C ALA A 262 -31.02 20.87 -5.59
N ARG A 263 -30.66 21.85 -4.77
CA ARG A 263 -29.60 22.82 -5.08
C ARG A 263 -28.73 23.05 -3.87
N ALA A 264 -27.47 22.68 -3.97
CA ALA A 264 -26.49 22.82 -2.92
C ALA A 264 -25.54 24.01 -3.17
N GLY A 265 -25.06 24.60 -2.07
CA GLY A 265 -24.02 25.61 -2.02
C GLY A 265 -23.07 25.36 -0.86
N ALA A 266 -21.93 26.00 -0.91
CA ALA A 266 -20.85 25.95 0.05
C ALA A 266 -20.44 27.38 0.42
N GLY A 267 -20.14 27.63 1.68
CA GLY A 267 -19.66 28.92 2.19
C GLY A 267 -18.36 28.77 2.97
N VAL A 268 -17.46 29.75 2.81
CA VAL A 268 -16.23 29.90 3.58
C VAL A 268 -16.23 31.31 4.15
N PHE A 269 -16.08 31.42 5.47
CA PHE A 269 -16.05 32.66 6.21
C PHE A 269 -14.85 32.70 7.16
N ILE A 270 -14.12 33.81 7.15
CA ILE A 270 -12.91 34.01 7.95
C ILE A 270 -13.13 35.13 8.97
N SER A 271 -13.50 36.31 8.47
CA SER A 271 -13.88 37.46 9.28
C SER A 271 -14.73 38.42 8.44
N ASP A 272 -15.37 39.40 9.07
CA ASP A 272 -16.07 40.45 8.34
C ASP A 272 -15.14 41.12 7.31
N ASP A 273 -15.68 41.37 6.11
CA ASP A 273 -15.00 41.99 4.95
C ASP A 273 -13.68 41.32 4.50
N ASN A 274 -13.42 40.08 4.92
CA ASN A 274 -12.25 39.35 4.44
C ASN A 274 -12.39 39.01 2.95
N ILE A 275 -11.39 39.37 2.15
CA ILE A 275 -11.38 39.14 0.69
C ILE A 275 -11.44 37.67 0.29
N LEU A 276 -11.11 36.75 1.21
CA LEU A 276 -11.16 35.31 1.01
C LEU A 276 -12.51 34.69 1.39
N ASN A 277 -13.43 35.46 2.00
CA ASN A 277 -14.80 34.98 2.20
C ASN A 277 -15.43 34.66 0.85
N CYS A 278 -16.02 33.48 0.71
CA CYS A 278 -16.63 33.09 -0.54
C CYS A 278 -17.87 32.22 -0.36
N SER A 279 -18.72 32.22 -1.38
CA SER A 279 -19.85 31.31 -1.52
C SER A 279 -19.81 30.68 -2.90
N VAL A 280 -19.77 29.35 -2.96
CA VAL A 280 -19.66 28.58 -4.19
C VAL A 280 -20.92 27.75 -4.38
N ARG A 281 -21.50 27.80 -5.58
CA ARG A 281 -22.58 26.88 -5.93
C ARG A 281 -21.99 25.53 -6.31
N VAL A 282 -22.54 24.46 -5.75
CA VAL A 282 -22.12 23.09 -6.11
C VAL A 282 -22.41 22.86 -7.60
N PRO A 283 -21.41 22.45 -8.41
CA PRO A 283 -21.61 22.21 -9.83
C PRO A 283 -22.72 21.20 -10.09
N ALA A 284 -23.56 21.45 -11.10
CA ALA A 284 -24.76 20.64 -11.37
C ALA A 284 -24.47 19.18 -11.77
N TYR A 285 -23.23 18.86 -12.16
CA TYR A 285 -22.80 17.49 -12.46
C TYR A 285 -22.39 16.70 -11.20
N ILE A 286 -22.30 17.36 -10.05
CA ILE A 286 -22.08 16.73 -8.74
C ILE A 286 -23.43 16.63 -8.04
N ASP A 287 -23.63 15.52 -7.32
CA ASP A 287 -24.85 15.27 -6.57
C ASP A 287 -25.19 16.43 -5.63
N GLN A 288 -26.43 16.91 -5.71
CA GLN A 288 -26.87 18.11 -4.98
C GLN A 288 -27.43 17.71 -3.62
N SER A 289 -26.58 17.72 -2.60
CA SER A 289 -26.97 17.36 -1.23
C SER A 289 -26.31 18.27 -0.21
N ASN A 290 -26.82 18.27 1.02
CA ASN A 290 -26.16 18.95 2.15
C ASN A 290 -24.70 18.45 2.31
N GLN A 291 -24.49 17.12 2.26
CA GLN A 291 -23.18 16.51 2.44
C GLN A 291 -22.18 16.93 1.36
N THR A 292 -22.63 17.07 0.12
CA THR A 292 -21.80 17.60 -0.97
C THR A 292 -21.43 19.06 -0.72
N GLY A 293 -22.37 19.86 -0.23
CA GLY A 293 -22.12 21.27 0.13
C GLY A 293 -21.02 21.39 1.17
N GLU A 294 -21.10 20.60 2.26
CA GLU A 294 -20.10 20.60 3.34
C GLU A 294 -18.71 20.20 2.84
N ALA A 295 -18.63 19.15 2.03
CA ALA A 295 -17.37 18.67 1.47
C ALA A 295 -16.73 19.71 0.54
N ILE A 296 -17.54 20.42 -0.27
CA ILE A 296 -17.03 21.49 -1.14
C ILE A 296 -16.63 22.71 -0.34
N ALA A 297 -17.33 23.06 0.75
CA ALA A 297 -16.94 24.15 1.63
C ALA A 297 -15.55 23.88 2.24
N THR A 298 -15.33 22.66 2.72
CA THR A 298 -14.03 22.22 3.26
C THR A 298 -12.93 22.19 2.19
N LEU A 299 -13.25 21.77 0.96
CA LEU A 299 -12.29 21.74 -0.15
C LEU A 299 -11.91 23.15 -0.65
N THR A 300 -12.81 24.12 -0.48
CA THR A 300 -12.63 25.50 -0.94
C THR A 300 -11.84 26.34 0.06
N ALA A 301 -12.00 26.04 1.36
CA ALA A 301 -11.26 26.67 2.46
C ALA A 301 -9.76 26.32 2.41
#